data_AF-X1F2L3-F1
#
_entry.id   AF-X1F2L3-F1
#
_cell.length_a   1.000
_cell.length_b   1.000
_cell.length_c   1.000
_cell.angle_alpha   90.00
_cell.angle_beta   90.00
_cell.angle_gamma   90.00
#
_symmetry.space_group_name_H-M   'P 1'
#
loop_
_entity.id
_entity.type
_entity.pdbx_description
1 polymer ?
#
loop_
_entity_poly.entity_id
_entity_poly.type
_entity_poly.pdbx_seq_one_letter_code
_entity_poly.pdbx_strand_id
1 'polypeptide(L)' 'SGSLRRHASGDWGDLAEEDKRENEYALGKYLRLFSAYDKYPLPKIWIITEADRSATTILFPSEY' A
#
# COMPACT_ATOMS: atom_id res chain seq x y z
N SER A 1 8.52 -11.31 3.69
CA SER A 1 7.93 -10.19 2.94
C SER A 1 8.16 -8.87 3.68
N GLY A 2 9.22 -8.13 3.32
CA GLY A 2 9.51 -6.84 3.96
C GLY A 2 8.41 -5.80 3.71
N SER A 3 7.93 -5.72 2.47
CA SER A 3 6.91 -4.76 2.04
C SER A 3 5.55 -4.95 2.72
N LEU A 4 5.09 -6.19 2.92
CA LEU A 4 3.84 -6.45 3.67
C LEU A 4 3.93 -6.00 5.13
N ARG A 5 5.08 -6.21 5.78
CA ARG A 5 5.27 -5.75 7.17
C ARG A 5 5.27 -4.22 7.26
N ARG A 6 5.91 -3.55 6.29
CA ARG A 6 5.89 -2.09 6.16
C ARG A 6 4.45 -1.57 5.99
N HIS A 7 3.68 -2.17 5.08
CA HIS A 7 2.28 -1.80 4.87
C HIS A 7 1.45 -1.95 6.15
N ALA A 8 1.60 -3.08 6.83
CA ALA A 8 0.89 -3.34 8.09
C ALA A 8 1.30 -2.40 9.24
N SER A 9 2.50 -1.83 9.19
CA SER A 9 2.97 -0.85 10.18
C SER A 9 2.67 0.60 9.82
N GLY A 10 1.93 0.86 8.73
CA GLY A 10 1.64 2.22 8.26
C GLY A 10 2.80 2.90 7.53
N ASP A 11 3.83 2.14 7.14
CA ASP A 11 4.85 2.64 6.23
C ASP A 11 4.34 2.48 4.80
N TRP A 12 3.76 3.55 4.24
CA TRP A 12 3.12 3.55 2.93
C TRP A 12 4.11 3.52 1.75
N GLY A 13 5.42 3.53 2.02
CA GLY A 13 6.47 3.40 1.03
C GLY A 13 6.62 4.60 0.11
N ASP A 14 6.82 4.31 -1.17
CA ASP A 14 7.23 5.23 -2.23
C ASP A 14 6.00 5.90 -2.90
N LEU A 15 5.17 6.51 -2.06
CA LEU A 15 4.03 7.33 -2.44
C LEU A 15 4.33 8.82 -2.25
N ALA A 16 3.58 9.68 -2.94
CA ALA A 16 3.58 11.12 -2.65
C ALA A 16 3.01 11.39 -1.25
N GLU A 17 3.40 12.51 -0.64
CA GLU A 17 2.97 12.83 0.73
C GLU A 17 1.45 12.98 0.85
N GLU A 18 0.78 13.43 -0.22
CA GLU A 18 -0.67 13.51 -0.31
C GLU A 18 -1.31 12.13 -0.18
N ASP A 19 -0.84 11.14 -0.94
CA ASP A 19 -1.36 9.77 -0.90
C ASP A 19 -1.10 9.09 0.46
N LYS A 20 0.05 9.38 1.07
CA LYS A 20 0.35 8.91 2.44
C LYS A 20 -0.67 9.45 3.43
N ARG A 21 -1.01 10.73 3.32
CA ARG A 21 -2.04 11.37 4.17
C ARG A 21 -3.43 10.79 3.93
N GLU A 22 -3.75 10.38 2.71
CA GLU A 22 -5.00 9.67 2.43
C GLU A 22 -5.06 8.32 3.16
N ASN A 23 -3.98 7.56 3.20
CA ASN A 23 -3.93 6.33 3.99
C ASN A 23 -4.10 6.58 5.49
N GLU A 24 -3.42 7.59 6.05
CA GLU A 24 -3.58 7.97 7.46
C GLU A 24 -5.04 8.33 7.78
N TYR A 25 -5.68 9.08 6.88
CA TYR A 25 -7.10 9.40 6.99
C TYR A 25 -7.99 8.15 6.88
N ALA A 26 -7.60 7.18 6.06
CA ALA A 26 -8.33 5.94 5.79
C ALA A 26 -8.18 4.87 6.88
N LEU A 27 -7.13 4.89 7.71
CA LEU A 27 -6.85 3.87 8.72
C LEU A 27 -8.06 3.55 9.62
N GLY A 28 -8.75 4.59 10.10
CA GLY A 28 -9.94 4.47 10.96
C GLY A 28 -11.27 4.52 10.21
N LYS A 29 -11.26 4.37 8.88
CA LYS A 29 -12.43 4.51 8.01
C LYS A 29 -12.57 3.29 7.11
N TYR A 30 -13.78 3.06 6.63
CA TYR A 30 -14.07 2.05 5.60
C TYR A 30 -13.60 2.54 4.22
N LEU A 31 -12.32 2.83 4.10
CA LEU A 31 -11.66 3.28 2.87
C LEU A 31 -10.45 2.38 2.60
N ARG A 32 -10.18 2.13 1.32
CA ARG A 32 -9.04 1.30 0.90
C ARG A 32 -7.71 1.91 1.34
N LEU A 33 -6.72 1.06 1.59
CA LEU A 33 -5.34 1.45 1.83
C LEU A 33 -4.48 1.07 0.64
N PHE A 34 -3.47 1.88 0.35
CA PHE A 34 -2.58 1.68 -0.78
C PHE A 34 -1.13 1.89 -0.37
N SER A 35 -0.22 1.05 -0.85
CA SER A 35 1.22 1.30 -0.69
C SER A 35 1.97 0.90 -1.92
N ALA A 36 3.06 1.61 -2.17
CA ALA A 36 3.96 1.33 -3.25
C ALA A 36 5.36 1.09 -2.70
N TYR A 37 6.07 0.09 -3.21
CA TYR A 37 7.45 -0.16 -2.82
C TYR A 37 8.32 -0.40 -4.04
N ASP A 38 9.32 0.46 -4.19
CA ASP A 38 10.38 0.37 -5.15
C ASP A 38 11.61 -0.22 -4.47
N LYS A 39 12.11 -1.34 -5.00
CA LYS A 39 13.31 -1.97 -4.48
C LYS A 39 14.16 -2.51 -5.61
N TYR A 40 15.10 -1.71 -6.09
CA TYR A 40 16.08 -2.18 -7.08
C TYR A 40 16.83 -3.42 -6.55
N PRO A 41 17.04 -4.47 -7.39
CA PRO A 41 16.72 -4.59 -8.82
C PRO A 41 15.33 -5.18 -9.12
N LEU A 42 14.47 -5.32 -8.12
CA LEU A 42 13.12 -5.87 -8.28
C LEU A 42 12.16 -4.83 -8.87
N PRO A 43 11.14 -5.29 -9.62
CA PRO A 43 10.08 -4.40 -10.09
C PRO A 43 9.30 -3.80 -8.92
N LYS A 44 8.76 -2.60 -9.15
CA LYS A 44 7.82 -1.93 -8.25
C LYS A 44 6.66 -2.86 -7.94
N ILE A 45 6.25 -2.90 -6.67
CA ILE A 45 5.01 -3.56 -6.27
C ILE A 45 4.04 -2.58 -5.63
N TRP A 46 2.77 -2.87 -5.79
CA TRP A 46 1.65 -2.23 -5.13
C TRP A 46 1.01 -3.20 -4.14
N ILE A 47 0.64 -2.70 -2.97
CA ILE A 47 -0.11 -3.43 -1.95
C ILE A 47 -1.41 -2.65 -1.71
N ILE A 48 -2.54 -3.28 -1.98
CA ILE A 48 -3.87 -2.70 -1.79
C ILE A 48 -4.60 -3.52 -0.73
N THR A 49 -5.08 -2.87 0.32
CA THR A 49 -5.98 -3.49 1.29
C THR A 49 -7.37 -2.88 1.13
N GLU A 50 -8.38 -3.73 0.96
CA GLU A 50 -9.76 -3.28 0.71
C GLU A 50 -10.34 -2.48 1.89
N ALA A 51 -11.38 -1.71 1.60
CA ALA A 51 -12.02 -0.79 2.54
C ALA A 51 -12.51 -1.47 3.83
N ASP A 52 -12.99 -2.71 3.73
CA ASP A 52 -13.44 -3.55 4.84
C ASP A 52 -12.33 -4.43 5.43
N ARG A 53 -11.09 -4.29 4.93
CA ARG A 53 -9.93 -5.11 5.30
C ARG A 53 -10.11 -6.61 5.04
N SER A 54 -11.06 -7.01 4.19
CA SER A 54 -11.35 -8.41 3.88
C SER A 54 -10.24 -9.09 3.06
N ALA A 55 -9.51 -8.30 2.27
CA ALA A 55 -8.45 -8.77 1.40
C ALA A 55 -7.30 -7.77 1.29
N THR A 56 -6.10 -8.31 1.11
CA THR A 56 -4.90 -7.55 0.73
C THR A 56 -4.32 -8.18 -0.53
N THR A 57 -4.26 -7.41 -1.61
CA THR A 57 -3.72 -7.83 -2.90
C THR A 57 -2.35 -7.21 -3.11
N ILE A 58 -1.40 -8.02 -3.59
CA ILE A 58 -0.09 -7.55 -4.04
C ILE A 58 -0.03 -7.76 -5.55
N LEU A 59 0.29 -6.70 -6.29
CA LEU A 59 0.36 -6.73 -7.74
C LEU A 59 1.47 -5.81 -8.26
N PHE A 60 1.90 -6.02 -9.48
CA PHE A 60 2.74 -5.08 -10.22
C PHE A 60 1.89 -3.94 -10.79
N PRO A 61 2.44 -2.73 -10.98
CA PRO A 61 1.72 -1.62 -11.61
C PRO A 61 1.14 -1.95 -12.99
N SER A 62 1.74 -2.90 -13.71
CA SER A 62 1.28 -3.35 -15.03
C SER A 62 0.09 -4.32 -15.00
N GLU A 63 -0.28 -4.83 -13.83
CA GLU A 63 -1.40 -5.76 -13.62
C GLU A 63 -2.68 -5.03 -13.15
N TYR A 64 -2.59 -3.72 -12.94
CA TYR A 64 -3.70 -2.84 -12.60
C TYR A 64 -4.24 -2.15 -13.85
#